data_AF-A0A1L7AM82-F1
#
_entry.id   AF-A0A1L7AM82-F1
#
_cell.length_a   1.000
_cell.length_b   1.000
_cell.length_c   1.000
_cell.angle_alpha   90.00
_cell.angle_beta   90.00
_cell.angle_gamma   90.00
#
_symmetry.space_group_name_H-M   'P 1'
#
loop_
_entity.id
_entity.type
_entity.pdbx_description
1 polymer ?
#
loop_
_entity_poly.entity_id
_entity_poly.type
_entity_poly.pdbx_seq_one_letter_code
_entity_poly.pdbx_strand_id
1 'polypeptide(L)'
;MRQHAHWMAFCLLAACSAPDYSAIRDWGRTASLATTYWPAAEPIGTPAAEAGDDTAAALTGASSIGVQPDLSIREDILLMQQVLSVYLAALATVASDGVLPYREDPFALISTQLATTNRTAGQAAAAIGGLLRRASRTNMQAPATGSFIIEADPAVQSLIAELATTVASLSKAEAGQRDRITASYAQLEGEAPSTFRRQALRDLAAIRIQHYSIRADARANYLVLLERLSEGHALLRIRSSHLSQEEVRRQVRAAEDQLRGAFDLLPRIPIPVSDAVQPVTLVDTADPSRPPP
;
A
#
# COMPACT_ATOMS: atom_id res chain seq x y z
N MET A 1 64.14 22.75 -12.52
CA MET A 1 63.12 22.46 -11.49
C MET A 1 61.83 23.30 -11.70
N ARG A 2 61.23 23.33 -12.90
CA ARG A 2 59.98 24.07 -13.18
C ARG A 2 58.89 23.26 -13.89
N GLN A 3 59.12 21.96 -14.14
CA GLN A 3 58.16 21.10 -14.87
C GLN A 3 57.23 20.28 -13.96
N HIS A 4 57.49 20.18 -12.66
CA HIS A 4 56.63 19.43 -11.73
C HIS A 4 55.42 20.23 -11.19
N ALA A 5 55.42 21.56 -11.36
CA ALA A 5 54.33 22.41 -10.86
C ALA A 5 53.04 22.32 -11.70
N HIS A 6 53.13 21.87 -12.95
CA HIS A 6 51.97 21.76 -13.84
C HIS A 6 51.16 20.47 -13.63
N TRP A 7 51.79 19.40 -13.11
CA TRP A 7 51.11 18.13 -12.84
C TRP A 7 50.23 18.16 -11.57
N MET A 8 50.64 18.89 -10.53
CA MET A 8 49.81 19.01 -9.31
C MET A 8 48.59 19.92 -9.48
N ALA A 9 48.62 20.89 -10.40
CA ALA A 9 47.47 21.76 -10.66
C ALA A 9 46.34 21.04 -11.45
N PHE A 10 46.66 20.01 -12.23
CA PHE A 10 45.67 19.24 -12.98
C PHE A 10 44.90 18.24 -12.10
N CYS A 11 45.51 17.72 -11.03
CA CYS A 11 44.84 16.84 -10.08
C CYS A 11 43.84 17.56 -9.16
N LEU A 12 44.00 18.87 -8.93
CA LEU A 12 43.09 19.64 -8.06
C LEU A 12 41.83 20.17 -8.78
N LEU A 13 41.85 20.28 -10.12
CA LEU A 13 40.65 20.60 -10.91
C LEU A 13 39.83 19.36 -11.29
N ALA A 14 40.39 18.15 -11.14
CA ALA A 14 39.72 16.87 -11.35
C ALA A 14 39.09 16.29 -10.07
N ALA A 15 39.04 17.04 -8.96
CA ALA A 15 38.07 16.83 -7.87
C ALA A 15 36.65 17.24 -8.32
N CYS A 16 36.33 16.99 -9.60
CA CYS A 16 35.05 17.22 -10.26
C CYS A 16 34.02 16.30 -9.63
N SER A 17 33.13 16.90 -8.84
CA SER A 17 31.78 16.46 -8.47
C SER A 17 31.40 15.05 -8.94
N ALA A 18 31.43 14.08 -8.03
CA ALA A 18 30.73 12.82 -8.25
C ALA A 18 29.29 13.10 -8.72
N PRO A 19 28.72 12.31 -9.65
CA PRO A 19 27.38 12.57 -10.15
C PRO A 19 26.37 12.55 -8.99
N ASP A 20 25.54 13.58 -8.89
CA ASP A 20 24.57 13.71 -7.80
C ASP A 20 23.29 12.92 -8.12
N TYR A 21 23.03 11.86 -7.36
CA TYR A 21 21.82 11.02 -7.46
C TYR A 21 20.83 11.25 -6.31
N SER A 22 20.98 12.33 -5.53
CA SER A 22 20.14 12.64 -4.37
C SER A 22 18.65 12.67 -4.70
N ALA A 23 18.27 13.25 -5.85
CA ALA A 23 16.87 13.30 -6.27
C ALA A 23 16.26 11.89 -6.47
N ILE A 24 17.04 10.94 -6.99
CA ILE A 24 16.59 9.55 -7.20
C ILE A 24 16.47 8.83 -5.86
N ARG A 25 17.45 9.05 -4.98
CA ARG A 25 17.43 8.53 -3.61
C ARG A 25 16.19 8.99 -2.85
N ASP A 26 15.91 10.29 -2.89
CA ASP A 26 14.84 10.91 -2.13
C ASP A 26 13.47 10.53 -2.71
N TRP A 27 13.33 10.52 -4.05
CA TRP A 27 12.16 9.96 -4.73
C TRP A 27 11.92 8.48 -4.36
N GLY A 28 12.96 7.63 -4.42
CA GLY A 28 12.85 6.20 -4.10
C GLY A 28 12.43 5.95 -2.65
N ARG A 29 12.90 6.77 -1.71
CA ARG A 29 12.46 6.72 -0.29
C ARG A 29 11.00 7.12 -0.14
N THR A 30 10.61 8.25 -0.72
CA THR A 30 9.22 8.73 -0.70
C THR A 30 8.29 7.69 -1.33
N ALA A 31 8.68 7.13 -2.47
CA ALA A 31 7.92 6.11 -3.19
C ALA A 31 7.78 4.79 -2.41
N SER A 32 8.85 4.34 -1.75
CA SER A 32 8.81 3.14 -0.90
C SER A 32 7.77 3.27 0.22
N LEU A 33 7.75 4.42 0.91
CA LEU A 33 6.77 4.71 1.97
C LEU A 33 5.35 4.86 1.43
N ALA A 34 5.19 5.55 0.30
CA ALA A 34 3.90 5.81 -0.32
C ALA A 34 3.19 4.52 -0.80
N THR A 35 3.96 3.49 -1.14
CA THR A 35 3.42 2.25 -1.69
C THR A 35 2.69 1.42 -0.64
N THR A 36 3.14 1.46 0.63
CA THR A 36 2.52 0.69 1.71
C THR A 36 1.26 1.39 2.23
N TYR A 37 0.08 0.89 1.86
CA TYR A 37 -1.19 1.44 2.30
C TYR A 37 -2.21 0.33 2.58
N TRP A 38 -2.26 -0.12 3.84
CA TRP A 38 -3.13 -1.20 4.30
C TRP A 38 -4.63 -0.95 4.06
N PRO A 39 -5.19 0.28 4.16
CA PRO A 39 -6.62 0.49 4.00
C PRO A 39 -7.13 0.19 2.59
N ALA A 40 -6.25 0.16 1.57
CA ALA A 40 -6.62 -0.26 0.22
C ALA A 40 -6.86 -1.78 0.11
N ALA A 41 -6.18 -2.58 0.95
CA ALA A 41 -6.32 -4.04 0.99
C ALA A 41 -7.43 -4.52 1.93
N GLU A 42 -7.83 -3.68 2.91
CA GLU A 42 -8.82 -4.08 3.91
C GLU A 42 -10.23 -4.15 3.30
N PRO A 43 -10.91 -5.30 3.43
CA PRO A 43 -12.32 -5.42 3.10
C PRO A 43 -13.21 -4.90 4.23
N ILE A 44 -14.44 -4.48 3.91
CA ILE A 44 -15.45 -4.16 4.93
C ILE A 44 -16.01 -5.46 5.55
N GLY A 45 -15.80 -5.63 6.86
CA GLY A 45 -16.23 -6.81 7.61
C GLY A 45 -17.74 -6.94 7.86
N THR A 46 -18.15 -8.12 8.31
CA THR A 46 -19.54 -8.50 8.63
C THR A 46 -20.13 -7.77 9.85
N PRO A 47 -21.47 -7.59 9.93
CA PRO A 47 -22.18 -6.84 10.98
C PRO A 47 -21.90 -7.26 12.43
N ALA A 48 -21.56 -8.53 12.66
CA ALA A 48 -21.56 -9.12 14.00
C ALA A 48 -20.41 -8.67 14.91
N ALA A 49 -19.31 -8.14 14.36
CA ALA A 49 -18.13 -7.79 15.15
C ALA A 49 -18.23 -6.42 15.87
N GLU A 50 -19.18 -5.56 15.47
CA GLU A 50 -19.23 -4.15 15.90
C GLU A 50 -20.53 -3.78 16.64
N ALA A 51 -21.48 -4.71 16.79
CA ALA A 51 -22.77 -4.45 17.41
C ALA A 51 -22.79 -4.88 18.89
N GLY A 52 -23.15 -3.97 19.78
CA GLY A 52 -23.48 -4.30 21.17
C GLY A 52 -24.72 -5.20 21.26
N ASP A 53 -24.91 -5.85 22.41
CA ASP A 53 -25.93 -6.88 22.64
C ASP A 53 -27.36 -6.49 22.20
N ASP A 54 -27.74 -5.21 22.33
CA ASP A 54 -29.07 -4.72 21.97
C ASP A 54 -29.28 -4.55 20.45
N THR A 55 -28.21 -4.37 19.68
CA THR A 55 -28.26 -4.35 18.21
C THR A 55 -28.10 -5.76 17.63
N ALA A 56 -27.44 -6.67 18.34
CA ALA A 56 -27.26 -8.06 17.96
C ALA A 56 -28.60 -8.81 17.77
N ALA A 57 -29.62 -8.50 18.58
CA ALA A 57 -30.96 -9.07 18.46
C ALA A 57 -31.77 -8.54 17.25
N ALA A 58 -31.45 -7.35 16.74
CA ALA A 58 -31.99 -6.83 15.47
C ALA A 58 -31.22 -7.36 14.25
N LEU A 59 -29.95 -7.72 14.45
CA LEU A 59 -29.00 -8.16 13.42
C LEU A 59 -29.03 -9.66 13.13
N THR A 60 -29.71 -10.51 13.91
CA THR A 60 -29.78 -11.96 13.65
C THR A 60 -30.36 -12.31 12.28
N GLY A 61 -31.21 -11.44 11.69
CA GLY A 61 -31.65 -11.55 10.30
C GLY A 61 -30.73 -10.90 9.26
N ALA A 62 -29.85 -9.98 9.68
CA ALA A 62 -28.95 -9.22 8.80
C ALA A 62 -27.49 -9.73 8.78
N SER A 63 -27.08 -10.52 9.78
CA SER A 63 -25.73 -11.08 9.91
C SER A 63 -25.37 -12.07 8.79
N SER A 64 -26.36 -12.62 8.09
CA SER A 64 -26.19 -13.47 6.90
C SER A 64 -25.96 -12.68 5.59
N ILE A 65 -26.03 -11.35 5.61
CA ILE A 65 -25.94 -10.49 4.41
C ILE A 65 -24.48 -10.17 4.04
N GLY A 66 -23.52 -10.39 4.95
CA GLY A 66 -22.11 -10.17 4.65
C GLY A 66 -21.48 -11.35 3.91
N VAL A 67 -20.99 -11.08 2.70
CA VAL A 67 -20.12 -12.02 1.98
C VAL A 67 -18.77 -12.05 2.72
N GLN A 68 -18.27 -13.24 3.03
CA GLN A 68 -16.91 -13.43 3.56
C GLN A 68 -15.94 -12.73 2.60
N PRO A 69 -15.09 -11.81 3.08
CA PRO A 69 -14.15 -11.15 2.20
C PRO A 69 -13.21 -12.17 1.56
N ASP A 70 -12.89 -11.95 0.28
CA ASP A 70 -11.88 -12.75 -0.41
C ASP A 70 -10.50 -12.40 0.17
N LEU A 71 -10.06 -13.21 1.14
CA LEU A 71 -8.78 -13.03 1.82
C LEU A 71 -7.61 -13.14 0.84
N SER A 72 -7.76 -13.84 -0.29
CA SER A 72 -6.71 -13.96 -1.30
C SER A 72 -6.42 -12.64 -2.00
N ILE A 73 -7.46 -11.85 -2.33
CA ILE A 73 -7.29 -10.51 -2.94
C ILE A 73 -6.57 -9.57 -1.98
N ARG A 74 -6.92 -9.61 -0.68
CA ARG A 74 -6.25 -8.81 0.35
C ARG A 74 -4.76 -9.16 0.43
N GLU A 75 -4.45 -10.45 0.51
CA GLU A 75 -3.07 -10.94 0.56
C GLU A 75 -2.29 -10.51 -0.69
N ASP A 76 -2.86 -10.66 -1.89
CA ASP A 76 -2.22 -10.28 -3.15
C ASP A 76 -1.87 -8.78 -3.18
N ILE A 77 -2.79 -7.90 -2.76
CA ILE A 77 -2.53 -6.46 -2.66
C ILE A 77 -1.34 -6.19 -1.74
N LEU A 78 -1.32 -6.79 -0.55
CA LEU A 78 -0.26 -6.59 0.43
C LEU A 78 1.10 -7.11 -0.07
N LEU A 79 1.12 -8.26 -0.73
CA LEU A 79 2.32 -8.86 -1.30
C LEU A 79 2.90 -7.99 -2.44
N MET A 80 2.05 -7.48 -3.34
CA MET A 80 2.49 -6.56 -4.40
C MET A 80 3.02 -5.24 -3.84
N GLN A 81 2.36 -4.68 -2.81
CA GLN A 81 2.85 -3.50 -2.08
C GLN A 81 4.22 -3.75 -1.44
N GLN A 82 4.41 -4.93 -0.83
CA GLN A 82 5.68 -5.31 -0.22
C GLN A 82 6.81 -5.40 -1.27
N VAL A 83 6.56 -6.05 -2.41
CA VAL A 83 7.58 -6.16 -3.47
C VAL A 83 7.98 -4.78 -4.00
N LEU A 84 7.01 -3.91 -4.30
CA LEU A 84 7.27 -2.55 -4.78
C LEU A 84 8.02 -1.71 -3.74
N SER A 85 7.57 -1.69 -2.49
CA SER A 85 8.22 -0.92 -1.41
C SER A 85 9.67 -1.33 -1.18
N VAL A 86 9.98 -2.62 -1.22
CA VAL A 86 11.34 -3.15 -1.08
C VAL A 86 12.20 -2.82 -2.28
N TYR A 87 11.67 -2.91 -3.50
CA TYR A 87 12.37 -2.47 -4.71
C TYR A 87 12.71 -0.97 -4.67
N LEU A 88 11.75 -0.12 -4.31
CA LEU A 88 11.94 1.33 -4.27
C LEU A 88 12.94 1.75 -3.17
N ALA A 89 12.94 1.05 -2.03
CA ALA A 89 13.96 1.21 -1.00
C ALA A 89 15.36 0.77 -1.51
N ALA A 90 15.43 -0.32 -2.28
CA ALA A 90 16.67 -0.77 -2.90
C ALA A 90 17.18 0.24 -3.95
N LEU A 91 16.30 0.81 -4.76
CA LEU A 91 16.63 1.89 -5.70
C LEU A 91 17.26 3.08 -4.96
N ALA A 92 16.66 3.50 -3.85
CA ALA A 92 17.21 4.58 -3.04
C ALA A 92 18.59 4.24 -2.46
N THR A 93 18.78 2.98 -2.06
CA THR A 93 20.07 2.48 -1.53
C THR A 93 21.16 2.48 -2.60
N VAL A 94 20.86 1.99 -3.81
CA VAL A 94 21.80 2.01 -4.95
C VAL A 94 22.16 3.44 -5.31
N ALA A 95 21.17 4.33 -5.41
CA ALA A 95 21.38 5.75 -5.70
C ALA A 95 22.21 6.50 -4.64
N SER A 96 22.35 5.94 -3.43
CA SER A 96 23.16 6.51 -2.35
C SER A 96 24.52 5.83 -2.16
N ASP A 97 24.99 5.05 -3.13
CA ASP A 97 26.19 4.21 -3.01
C ASP A 97 26.14 3.22 -1.83
N GLY A 98 24.93 2.84 -1.41
CA GLY A 98 24.69 1.90 -0.33
C GLY A 98 24.84 0.45 -0.78
N VAL A 99 24.95 -0.46 0.19
CA VAL A 99 25.07 -1.90 -0.05
C VAL A 99 23.71 -2.58 0.11
N LEU A 100 23.27 -3.31 -0.90
CA LEU A 100 22.04 -4.10 -0.84
C LEU A 100 22.24 -5.38 -0.02
N PRO A 101 21.34 -5.72 0.91
CA PRO A 101 21.51 -6.85 1.83
C PRO A 101 21.11 -8.23 1.24
N TYR A 102 20.67 -8.29 -0.02
CA TYR A 102 19.99 -9.46 -0.60
C TYR A 102 20.96 -10.52 -1.15
N ARG A 103 21.49 -11.40 -0.29
CA ARG A 103 22.33 -12.54 -0.71
C ARG A 103 21.56 -13.56 -1.58
N GLU A 104 20.29 -13.73 -1.25
CA GLU A 104 19.32 -14.60 -1.92
C GLU A 104 18.22 -13.75 -2.57
N ASP A 105 17.33 -14.40 -3.32
CA ASP A 105 16.16 -13.73 -3.88
C ASP A 105 15.17 -13.40 -2.76
N PRO A 106 14.92 -12.12 -2.44
CA PRO A 106 14.05 -11.74 -1.34
C PRO A 106 12.57 -12.06 -1.58
N PHE A 107 12.18 -12.40 -2.81
CA PHE A 107 10.78 -12.61 -3.20
C PHE A 107 10.51 -14.02 -3.71
N ALA A 108 11.39 -15.00 -3.48
CA ALA A 108 11.18 -16.37 -3.93
C ALA A 108 9.85 -16.97 -3.43
N LEU A 109 9.51 -16.74 -2.15
CA LEU A 109 8.22 -17.18 -1.59
C LEU A 109 7.06 -16.34 -2.11
N ILE A 110 7.19 -15.01 -2.09
CA ILE A 110 6.13 -14.07 -2.51
C ILE A 110 5.72 -14.31 -3.97
N SER A 111 6.70 -14.45 -4.87
CA SER A 111 6.44 -14.70 -6.29
C SER A 111 5.73 -16.03 -6.54
N THR A 112 6.07 -17.07 -5.76
CA THR A 112 5.39 -18.37 -5.82
C THR A 112 3.93 -18.25 -5.34
N GLN A 113 3.70 -17.54 -4.24
CA GLN A 113 2.37 -17.31 -3.69
C GLN A 113 1.50 -16.50 -4.66
N LEU A 114 1.98 -15.35 -5.13
CA LEU A 114 1.29 -14.52 -6.11
C LEU A 114 0.99 -15.30 -7.40
N ALA A 115 1.88 -16.17 -7.86
CA ALA A 115 1.65 -16.94 -9.08
C ALA A 115 0.46 -17.92 -9.00
N THR A 116 -0.04 -18.24 -7.80
CA THR A 116 -1.21 -19.11 -7.62
C THR A 116 -2.52 -18.42 -8.02
N THR A 117 -2.62 -17.09 -7.84
CA THR A 117 -3.81 -16.28 -8.09
C THR A 117 -3.60 -15.29 -9.24
N ASN A 118 -2.41 -14.70 -9.34
CA ASN A 118 -1.99 -13.75 -10.36
C ASN A 118 -0.59 -14.09 -10.91
N ARG A 119 -0.58 -14.86 -12.00
CA ARG A 119 0.66 -15.29 -12.67
C ARG A 119 1.54 -14.11 -13.10
N THR A 120 0.95 -13.03 -13.61
CA THR A 120 1.68 -11.85 -14.08
C THR A 120 2.39 -11.16 -12.92
N ALA A 121 1.69 -10.93 -11.80
CA ALA A 121 2.28 -10.36 -10.59
C ALA A 121 3.39 -11.26 -10.02
N GLY A 122 3.19 -12.59 -9.99
CA GLY A 122 4.21 -13.54 -9.56
C GLY A 122 5.48 -13.49 -10.43
N GLN A 123 5.33 -13.43 -11.76
CA GLN A 123 6.46 -13.29 -12.69
C GLN A 123 7.20 -11.96 -12.51
N ALA A 124 6.47 -10.86 -12.35
CA ALA A 124 7.05 -9.55 -12.09
C ALA A 124 7.84 -9.55 -10.76
N ALA A 125 7.27 -10.10 -9.68
CA ALA A 125 7.94 -10.22 -8.40
C ALA A 125 9.23 -11.06 -8.49
N ALA A 126 9.20 -12.19 -9.20
CA ALA A 126 10.39 -13.02 -9.42
C ALA A 126 11.47 -12.29 -10.22
N ALA A 127 11.09 -11.51 -11.24
CA ALA A 127 12.05 -10.73 -12.03
C ALA A 127 12.75 -9.66 -11.18
N ILE A 128 11.99 -8.92 -10.36
CA ILE A 128 12.53 -7.93 -9.42
C ILE A 128 13.44 -8.61 -8.38
N GLY A 129 13.01 -9.73 -7.80
CA GLY A 129 13.80 -10.47 -6.81
C GLY A 129 15.13 -10.98 -7.36
N GLY A 130 15.11 -11.53 -8.57
CA GLY A 130 16.31 -11.92 -9.31
C GLY A 130 17.25 -10.75 -9.59
N LEU A 131 16.72 -9.58 -9.93
CA LEU A 131 17.49 -8.34 -10.11
C LEU A 131 18.15 -7.90 -8.80
N LEU A 132 17.40 -7.83 -7.70
CA LEU A 132 17.92 -7.42 -6.38
C LEU A 132 19.07 -8.33 -5.91
N ARG A 133 18.92 -9.64 -6.10
CA ARG A 133 19.97 -10.62 -5.82
C ARG A 133 21.22 -10.37 -6.68
N ARG A 134 21.06 -10.13 -7.98
CA ARG A 134 22.19 -9.83 -8.88
C ARG A 134 22.89 -8.54 -8.46
N ALA A 135 22.12 -7.46 -8.26
CA ALA A 135 22.63 -6.16 -7.86
C ALA A 135 23.39 -6.22 -6.53
N SER A 136 22.92 -6.98 -5.54
CA SER A 136 23.64 -7.23 -4.28
C SER A 136 24.97 -7.96 -4.51
N ARG A 137 24.96 -9.05 -5.32
CA ARG A 137 26.18 -9.84 -5.59
C ARG A 137 27.25 -9.08 -6.37
N THR A 138 26.84 -8.17 -7.25
CA THR A 138 27.77 -7.33 -8.02
C THR A 138 28.13 -6.03 -7.28
N ASN A 139 27.67 -5.85 -6.04
CA ASN A 139 27.82 -4.62 -5.27
C ASN A 139 27.46 -3.37 -6.09
N MET A 140 26.25 -3.39 -6.67
CA MET A 140 25.76 -2.31 -7.51
C MET A 140 25.61 -1.01 -6.72
N GLN A 141 26.11 0.09 -7.28
CA GLN A 141 26.20 1.42 -6.65
C GLN A 141 25.69 2.52 -7.60
N ALA A 142 25.78 3.79 -7.19
CA ALA A 142 25.09 4.90 -7.84
C ALA A 142 25.39 5.06 -9.35
N PRO A 143 26.61 4.81 -9.85
CA PRO A 143 26.88 4.86 -11.30
C PRO A 143 26.04 3.88 -12.14
N ALA A 144 25.55 2.80 -11.53
CA ALA A 144 24.72 1.78 -12.18
C ALA A 144 23.21 1.99 -11.95
N THR A 145 22.80 3.09 -11.32
CA THR A 145 21.38 3.40 -11.04
C THR A 145 20.54 3.40 -12.32
N GLY A 146 21.06 3.97 -13.41
CA GLY A 146 20.36 4.02 -14.70
C GLY A 146 20.07 2.62 -15.27
N SER A 147 21.04 1.71 -15.26
CA SER A 147 20.84 0.34 -15.74
C SER A 147 19.92 -0.46 -14.82
N PHE A 148 20.02 -0.25 -13.50
CA PHE A 148 19.13 -0.84 -12.52
C PHE A 148 17.66 -0.50 -12.79
N ILE A 149 17.37 0.79 -13.06
CA ILE A 149 16.02 1.25 -13.41
C ILE A 149 15.54 0.65 -14.74
N ILE A 150 16.38 0.67 -15.78
CA ILE A 150 16.02 0.12 -17.10
C ILE A 150 15.65 -1.36 -16.99
N GLU A 151 16.46 -2.15 -16.29
CA GLU A 151 16.27 -3.59 -16.17
C GLU A 151 15.01 -3.93 -15.34
N ALA A 152 14.72 -3.12 -14.31
CA ALA A 152 13.55 -3.30 -13.45
C ALA A 152 12.23 -2.89 -14.13
N ASP A 153 12.25 -1.89 -15.02
CA ASP A 153 11.03 -1.19 -15.45
C ASP A 153 9.91 -2.10 -15.97
N PRO A 154 10.13 -3.07 -16.87
CA PRO A 154 9.04 -3.92 -17.35
C PRO A 154 8.32 -4.64 -16.20
N ALA A 155 9.07 -5.15 -15.23
CA ALA A 155 8.51 -5.84 -14.08
C ALA A 155 7.82 -4.88 -13.10
N VAL A 156 8.40 -3.71 -12.86
CA VAL A 156 7.82 -2.68 -11.98
C VAL A 156 6.50 -2.14 -12.56
N GLN A 157 6.46 -1.78 -13.83
CA GLN A 157 5.24 -1.31 -14.49
C GLN A 157 4.17 -2.39 -14.51
N SER A 158 4.54 -3.63 -14.80
CA SER A 158 3.62 -4.76 -14.74
C SER A 158 3.04 -4.94 -13.34
N LEU A 159 3.86 -4.85 -12.30
CA LEU A 159 3.41 -5.03 -10.91
C LEU A 159 2.51 -3.89 -10.43
N ILE A 160 2.81 -2.63 -10.81
CA ILE A 160 1.94 -1.48 -10.52
C ILE A 160 0.58 -1.63 -11.23
N ALA A 161 0.58 -2.06 -12.49
CA ALA A 161 -0.64 -2.29 -13.26
C ALA A 161 -1.52 -3.41 -12.67
N GLU A 162 -0.91 -4.52 -12.24
CA GLU A 162 -1.62 -5.62 -11.58
C GLU A 162 -2.17 -5.19 -10.22
N LEU A 163 -1.40 -4.44 -9.44
CA LEU A 163 -1.86 -3.86 -8.16
C LEU A 163 -3.05 -2.92 -8.37
N ALA A 164 -2.98 -2.01 -9.34
CA ALA A 164 -4.08 -1.10 -9.68
C ALA A 164 -5.34 -1.87 -10.13
N THR A 165 -5.17 -2.89 -10.99
CA THR A 165 -6.26 -3.76 -11.45
C THR A 165 -6.93 -4.49 -10.30
N THR A 166 -6.13 -5.00 -9.36
CA THR A 166 -6.62 -5.75 -8.19
C THR A 166 -7.37 -4.84 -7.23
N VAL A 167 -6.85 -3.65 -6.93
CA VAL A 167 -7.53 -2.64 -6.09
C VAL A 167 -8.83 -2.16 -6.75
N ALA A 168 -8.84 -1.91 -8.06
CA ALA A 168 -10.05 -1.51 -8.78
C ALA A 168 -11.11 -2.63 -8.78
N SER A 169 -10.69 -3.88 -8.91
CA SER A 169 -11.58 -5.05 -8.86
C SER A 169 -12.22 -5.20 -7.47
N LEU A 170 -11.44 -5.03 -6.41
CA LEU A 170 -11.96 -5.01 -5.03
C LEU A 170 -12.95 -3.86 -4.82
N SER A 171 -12.64 -2.66 -5.29
CA SER A 171 -13.54 -1.50 -5.22
C SER A 171 -14.88 -1.76 -5.91
N LYS A 172 -14.84 -2.37 -7.12
CA LYS A 172 -16.04 -2.75 -7.87
C LYS A 172 -16.85 -3.83 -7.16
N ALA A 173 -16.19 -4.84 -6.59
CA ALA A 173 -16.86 -5.89 -5.82
C ALA A 173 -17.58 -5.31 -4.58
N GLU A 174 -16.93 -4.40 -3.86
CA GLU A 174 -17.52 -3.73 -2.71
C GLU A 174 -18.65 -2.76 -3.08
N ALA A 175 -18.59 -2.08 -4.23
CA ALA A 175 -19.71 -1.28 -4.72
C ALA A 175 -20.96 -2.16 -4.94
N GLY A 176 -20.79 -3.33 -5.57
CA GLY A 176 -21.89 -4.30 -5.71
C GLY A 176 -22.40 -4.82 -4.35
N GLN A 177 -21.52 -4.99 -3.37
CA GLN A 177 -21.91 -5.38 -2.01
C GLN A 177 -22.66 -4.25 -1.29
N ARG A 178 -22.26 -3.00 -1.46
CA ARG A 178 -22.96 -1.81 -0.92
C ARG A 178 -24.39 -1.74 -1.44
N ASP A 179 -24.59 -1.96 -2.74
CA ASP A 179 -25.92 -1.89 -3.35
C ASP A 179 -26.84 -3.00 -2.81
N ARG A 180 -26.31 -4.23 -2.65
CA ARG A 180 -27.03 -5.34 -2.00
C ARG A 180 -27.41 -5.01 -0.57
N ILE A 181 -26.46 -4.52 0.24
CA ILE A 181 -26.69 -4.14 1.63
C ILE A 181 -27.74 -3.03 1.73
N THR A 182 -27.67 -2.04 0.85
CA THR A 182 -28.64 -0.93 0.80
C THR A 182 -30.05 -1.46 0.52
N ALA A 183 -30.19 -2.34 -0.47
CA ALA A 183 -31.48 -2.97 -0.79
C ALA A 183 -32.00 -3.83 0.37
N SER A 184 -31.13 -4.58 1.05
CA SER A 184 -31.52 -5.40 2.19
C SER A 184 -32.00 -4.56 3.38
N TYR A 185 -31.31 -3.46 3.72
CA TYR A 185 -31.77 -2.56 4.78
C TYR A 185 -33.12 -1.92 4.45
N ALA A 186 -33.35 -1.53 3.19
CA ALA A 186 -34.64 -0.99 2.76
C ALA A 186 -35.77 -2.03 2.89
N GLN A 187 -35.51 -3.30 2.58
CA GLN A 187 -36.47 -4.38 2.78
C GLN A 187 -36.78 -4.59 4.27
N LEU A 188 -35.74 -4.72 5.11
CA LEU A 188 -35.91 -4.89 6.56
C LEU A 188 -36.67 -3.72 7.19
N GLU A 189 -36.45 -2.49 6.71
CA GLU A 189 -37.20 -1.31 7.14
C GLU A 189 -38.69 -1.42 6.77
N GLY A 190 -39.01 -1.91 5.56
CA GLY A 190 -40.38 -2.13 5.10
C GLY A 190 -41.13 -3.20 5.89
N GLU A 191 -40.42 -4.23 6.37
CA GLU A 191 -40.97 -5.34 7.17
C GLU A 191 -41.03 -5.03 8.69
N ALA A 192 -40.37 -3.96 9.15
CA ALA A 192 -40.23 -3.66 10.55
C ALA A 192 -41.55 -3.15 11.19
N PRO A 193 -42.06 -3.81 12.25
CA PRO A 193 -43.37 -3.52 12.83
C PRO A 193 -43.44 -2.23 13.66
N SER A 194 -42.30 -1.71 14.14
CA SER A 194 -42.25 -0.51 15.00
C SER A 194 -41.49 0.63 14.35
N THR A 195 -41.87 1.86 14.69
CA THR A 195 -41.15 3.09 14.28
C THR A 195 -39.72 3.10 14.82
N PHE A 196 -39.50 2.63 16.05
CA PHE A 196 -38.18 2.52 16.66
C PHE A 196 -37.26 1.57 15.86
N ARG A 197 -37.74 0.37 15.50
CA ARG A 197 -36.94 -0.58 14.71
C ARG A 197 -36.61 -0.03 13.32
N ARG A 198 -37.55 0.66 12.67
CA ARG A 198 -37.29 1.34 11.39
C ARG A 198 -36.21 2.40 11.53
N GLN A 199 -36.23 3.21 12.58
CA GLN A 199 -35.19 4.21 12.80
C GLN A 199 -33.82 3.58 13.05
N ALA A 200 -33.75 2.55 13.90
CA ALA A 200 -32.50 1.83 14.16
C ALA A 200 -31.88 1.21 12.89
N LEU A 201 -32.71 0.67 11.99
CA LEU A 201 -32.26 0.13 10.70
C LEU A 201 -31.72 1.22 9.77
N ARG A 202 -32.33 2.41 9.75
CA ARG A 202 -31.83 3.56 8.97
C ARG A 202 -30.49 4.05 9.47
N ASP A 203 -30.34 4.18 10.79
CA ASP A 203 -29.10 4.66 11.41
C ASP A 203 -27.96 3.67 11.12
N LEU A 204 -28.23 2.37 11.25
CA LEU A 204 -27.28 1.30 10.94
C LEU A 204 -26.92 1.26 9.43
N ALA A 205 -27.91 1.44 8.55
CA ALA A 205 -27.69 1.54 7.11
C ALA A 205 -26.80 2.74 6.77
N ALA A 206 -27.04 3.90 7.39
CA ALA A 206 -26.25 5.11 7.19
C ALA A 206 -24.79 4.91 7.59
N ILE A 207 -24.52 4.31 8.76
CA ILE A 207 -23.16 3.97 9.22
C ILE A 207 -22.47 3.05 8.22
N ARG A 208 -23.17 2.01 7.74
CA ARG A 208 -22.59 1.07 6.77
C ARG A 208 -22.29 1.71 5.43
N ILE A 209 -23.22 2.49 4.88
CA ILE A 209 -23.00 3.22 3.62
C ILE A 209 -21.79 4.17 3.76
N GLN A 210 -21.66 4.83 4.91
CA GLN A 210 -20.51 5.68 5.20
C GLN A 210 -19.19 4.89 5.22
N HIS A 211 -19.14 3.71 5.84
CA HIS A 211 -17.95 2.84 5.80
C HIS A 211 -17.57 2.45 4.36
N TYR A 212 -18.55 2.08 3.53
CA TYR A 212 -18.32 1.81 2.10
C TYR A 212 -17.80 3.03 1.35
N SER A 213 -18.33 4.23 1.62
CA SER A 213 -17.85 5.47 1.00
C SER A 213 -16.39 5.75 1.38
N ILE A 214 -16.05 5.68 2.66
CA ILE A 214 -14.68 5.93 3.14
C ILE A 214 -13.68 4.96 2.49
N ARG A 215 -14.04 3.68 2.35
CA ARG A 215 -13.17 2.69 1.69
C ARG A 215 -13.08 2.89 0.18
N ALA A 216 -14.17 3.27 -0.47
CA ALA A 216 -14.16 3.62 -1.89
C ALA A 216 -13.23 4.82 -2.15
N ASP A 217 -13.33 5.88 -1.34
CA ASP A 217 -12.48 7.06 -1.42
C ASP A 217 -11.00 6.72 -1.17
N ALA A 218 -10.71 5.88 -0.17
CA ALA A 218 -9.37 5.40 0.11
C ALA A 218 -8.73 4.67 -1.09
N ARG A 219 -9.48 3.77 -1.75
CA ARG A 219 -9.01 3.05 -2.93
C ARG A 219 -8.89 3.96 -4.15
N ALA A 220 -9.81 4.90 -4.34
CA ALA A 220 -9.71 5.88 -5.41
C ALA A 220 -8.43 6.74 -5.29
N ASN A 221 -8.16 7.26 -4.09
CA ASN A 221 -6.93 8.04 -3.85
C ASN A 221 -5.67 7.18 -4.00
N TYR A 222 -5.73 5.91 -3.59
CA TYR A 222 -4.61 4.99 -3.77
C TYR A 222 -4.33 4.68 -5.26
N LEU A 223 -5.36 4.57 -6.10
CA LEU A 223 -5.18 4.40 -7.56
C LEU A 223 -4.48 5.62 -8.18
N VAL A 224 -4.84 6.84 -7.75
CA VAL A 224 -4.14 8.07 -8.17
C VAL A 224 -2.67 8.04 -7.73
N LEU A 225 -2.39 7.55 -6.52
CA LEU A 225 -1.01 7.39 -6.04
C LEU A 225 -0.22 6.40 -6.90
N LEU A 226 -0.81 5.27 -7.27
CA LEU A 226 -0.18 4.26 -8.13
C LEU A 226 0.12 4.81 -9.53
N GLU A 227 -0.76 5.65 -10.07
CA GLU A 227 -0.51 6.36 -11.33
C GLU A 227 0.72 7.28 -11.21
N ARG A 228 0.79 8.12 -10.16
CA ARG A 228 1.96 8.97 -9.90
C ARG A 228 3.25 8.18 -9.70
N LEU A 229 3.16 7.04 -9.04
CA LEU A 229 4.29 6.13 -8.87
C LEU A 229 4.79 5.58 -10.23
N SER A 230 3.86 5.12 -11.08
CA SER A 230 4.17 4.62 -12.43
C SER A 230 4.80 5.71 -13.31
N GLU A 231 4.21 6.91 -13.33
CA GLU A 231 4.73 8.08 -14.05
C GLU A 231 6.14 8.46 -13.59
N GLY A 232 6.37 8.50 -12.28
CA GLY A 232 7.69 8.79 -11.70
C GLY A 232 8.74 7.75 -12.08
N HIS A 233 8.40 6.45 -12.02
CA HIS A 233 9.32 5.39 -12.45
C HIS A 233 9.61 5.47 -13.97
N ALA A 234 8.59 5.73 -14.79
CA ALA A 234 8.74 5.88 -16.22
C ALA A 234 9.62 7.09 -16.58
N LEU A 235 9.48 8.21 -15.87
CA LEU A 235 10.37 9.37 -16.00
C LEU A 235 11.83 8.98 -15.72
N LEU A 236 12.08 8.28 -14.61
CA LEU A 236 13.42 7.81 -14.26
C LEU A 236 14.03 6.91 -15.34
N ARG A 237 13.24 5.99 -15.91
CA ARG A 237 13.66 5.13 -17.01
C ARG A 237 14.01 5.93 -18.26
N ILE A 238 13.13 6.83 -18.69
CA ILE A 238 13.32 7.68 -19.88
C ILE A 238 14.58 8.55 -19.72
N ARG A 239 14.89 8.99 -18.50
CA ARG A 239 16.03 9.84 -18.18
C ARG A 239 17.24 9.09 -17.61
N SER A 240 17.27 7.77 -17.70
CA SER A 240 18.27 6.89 -17.07
C SER A 240 19.74 7.24 -17.38
N SER A 241 20.04 7.77 -18.58
CA SER A 241 21.38 8.23 -18.99
C SER A 241 21.75 9.63 -18.48
N HIS A 242 20.81 10.36 -17.89
CA HIS A 242 20.93 11.78 -17.54
C HIS A 242 20.53 12.09 -16.10
N LEU A 243 20.43 11.07 -15.25
CA LEU A 243 19.91 11.16 -13.88
C LEU A 243 20.61 12.20 -12.98
N SER A 244 21.89 12.46 -13.22
CA SER A 244 22.67 13.44 -12.45
C SER A 244 22.57 14.88 -12.94
N GLN A 245 21.97 15.10 -14.12
CA GLN A 245 21.83 16.44 -14.70
C GLN A 245 20.83 17.27 -13.88
N GLU A 246 21.13 18.56 -13.68
CA GLU A 246 20.29 19.48 -12.89
C GLU A 246 18.83 19.51 -13.37
N GLU A 247 18.63 19.55 -14.69
CA GLU A 247 17.30 19.54 -15.28
C GLU A 247 16.50 18.29 -14.90
N VAL A 248 17.13 17.12 -15.01
CA VAL A 248 16.51 15.84 -14.65
C VAL A 248 16.25 15.77 -13.15
N ARG A 249 17.20 16.22 -12.31
CA ARG A 249 16.99 16.31 -10.86
C ARG A 249 15.79 17.18 -10.51
N ARG A 250 15.60 18.32 -11.18
CA ARG A 250 14.42 19.17 -10.99
C ARG A 250 13.11 18.45 -11.39
N GLN A 251 13.12 17.72 -12.50
CA GLN A 251 11.96 16.91 -12.94
C GLN A 251 11.64 15.80 -11.93
N VAL A 252 12.66 15.10 -11.42
CA VAL A 252 12.48 14.05 -10.41
C VAL A 252 11.95 14.61 -9.09
N ARG A 253 12.43 15.76 -8.63
CA ARG A 253 11.89 16.44 -7.44
C ARG A 253 10.43 16.87 -7.64
N ALA A 254 10.07 17.38 -8.83
CA ALA A 254 8.68 17.70 -9.13
C ALA A 254 7.78 16.44 -9.11
N ALA A 255 8.27 15.31 -9.62
CA ALA A 255 7.56 14.03 -9.53
C ALA A 255 7.46 13.51 -8.08
N GLU A 256 8.50 13.72 -7.26
CA GLU A 256 8.48 13.42 -5.83
C GLU A 256 7.43 14.26 -5.09
N ASP A 257 7.36 15.57 -5.37
CA ASP A 257 6.37 16.46 -4.75
C ASP A 257 4.93 16.09 -5.16
N GLN A 258 4.71 15.70 -6.41
CA GLN A 258 3.41 15.19 -6.86
C GLN A 258 3.04 13.88 -6.15
N LEU A 259 4.01 12.97 -5.98
CA LEU A 259 3.80 11.72 -5.26
C LEU A 259 3.50 11.96 -3.78
N ARG A 260 4.23 12.89 -3.13
CA ARG A 260 3.98 13.31 -1.74
C ARG A 260 2.60 13.93 -1.60
N GLY A 261 2.20 14.81 -2.52
CA GLY A 261 0.86 15.38 -2.53
C GLY A 261 -0.23 14.31 -2.66
N ALA A 262 -0.06 13.30 -3.52
CA ALA A 262 -0.99 12.18 -3.62
C ALA A 262 -1.02 11.32 -2.34
N PHE A 263 0.14 11.11 -1.71
CA PHE A 263 0.25 10.38 -0.44
C PHE A 263 -0.45 11.10 0.72
N ASP A 264 -0.34 12.41 0.80
CA ASP A 264 -0.99 13.23 1.83
C ASP A 264 -2.53 13.22 1.72
N LEU A 265 -3.07 12.91 0.53
CA LEU A 265 -4.51 12.74 0.30
C LEU A 265 -5.05 11.37 0.72
N LEU A 266 -4.19 10.42 1.10
CA LEU A 266 -4.67 9.13 1.57
C LEU A 266 -5.37 9.28 2.94
N PRO A 267 -6.63 8.83 3.06
CA PRO A 267 -7.34 8.96 4.33
C PRO A 267 -6.66 8.11 5.40
N ARG A 268 -6.48 8.74 6.57
CA ARG A 268 -5.99 8.05 7.78
C ARG A 268 -7.15 7.31 8.41
N ILE A 269 -7.35 6.08 7.98
CA ILE A 269 -8.34 5.19 8.57
C ILE A 269 -7.67 4.54 9.80
N PRO A 270 -8.22 4.69 11.02
CA PRO A 270 -7.69 4.02 12.20
C PRO A 270 -7.66 2.50 11.95
N ILE A 271 -6.58 1.85 12.35
CA ILE A 271 -6.54 0.39 12.39
C ILE A 271 -7.57 -0.04 13.45
N PRO A 272 -8.57 -0.87 13.12
CA PRO A 272 -9.37 -1.49 14.17
C PRO A 272 -8.42 -2.35 15.00
N VAL A 273 -8.14 -1.92 16.22
CA VAL A 273 -7.38 -2.72 17.17
C VAL A 273 -8.23 -3.96 17.46
N SER A 274 -7.97 -5.07 16.78
CA SER A 274 -8.39 -6.39 17.25
C SER A 274 -7.59 -6.67 18.51
N ASP A 275 -8.05 -6.13 19.65
CA ASP A 275 -7.81 -6.63 21.01
C ASP A 275 -8.39 -5.64 22.03
N ALA A 276 -9.64 -5.87 22.42
CA ALA A 276 -10.12 -5.78 23.80
C ALA A 276 -11.60 -6.20 23.82
N VAL A 277 -11.85 -7.51 23.67
CA VAL A 277 -12.87 -8.13 24.51
C VAL A 277 -12.34 -7.96 25.93
N GLN A 278 -12.68 -6.85 26.59
CA GLN A 278 -12.67 -6.87 28.04
C GLN A 278 -13.70 -7.92 28.44
N PRO A 279 -13.35 -8.95 29.24
CA PRO A 279 -14.38 -9.73 29.88
C PRO A 279 -15.20 -8.74 30.71
N VAL A 280 -16.46 -8.56 30.34
CA VAL A 280 -17.45 -7.97 31.22
C VAL A 280 -17.45 -8.87 32.46
N THR A 281 -16.73 -8.47 33.49
CA THR A 281 -17.02 -8.92 34.84
C THR A 281 -18.41 -8.42 35.14
N LEU A 282 -19.39 -9.29 34.89
CA LEU A 282 -20.67 -9.29 35.59
C LEU A 282 -20.32 -9.30 37.09
N VAL A 283 -20.27 -8.11 37.68
CA VAL A 283 -20.41 -7.96 39.12
C VAL A 283 -21.85 -8.36 39.38
N ASP A 284 -21.99 -9.64 39.76
CA ASP A 284 -23.17 -10.22 40.35
C ASP A 284 -23.67 -9.26 41.44
N THR A 285 -24.87 -8.74 41.22
CA THR A 285 -25.59 -7.92 42.17
C THR A 285 -25.67 -8.70 43.48
N ALA A 286 -24.93 -8.22 44.48
CA ALA A 286 -24.92 -8.78 45.81
C ALA A 286 -26.36 -8.97 46.32
N ASP A 287 -26.66 -10.22 46.64
CA ASP A 287 -27.79 -10.66 47.43
C ASP A 287 -27.87 -9.85 48.75
N PRO A 288 -28.97 -9.12 49.02
CA PRO A 288 -29.14 -8.32 50.23
C PRO A 288 -29.31 -9.17 51.52
N SER A 289 -29.12 -10.49 51.47
CA SER A 289 -29.45 -11.39 52.59
C SER A 289 -28.26 -11.88 53.42
N ARG A 290 -27.02 -11.38 53.19
CA ARG A 290 -25.83 -11.88 53.91
C ARG A 290 -25.36 -10.92 55.02
N PRO A 291 -25.42 -11.30 56.32
CA PRO A 291 -24.93 -10.45 57.41
C PRO A 291 -23.39 -10.51 57.51
N PRO A 292 -22.71 -9.39 57.84
CA PRO A 292 -21.25 -9.35 57.94
C PRO A 292 -20.72 -9.86 59.30
N PRO A 293 -19.47 -10.35 59.35
CA PRO A 293 -18.73 -10.58 60.59
C PRO A 293 -18.27 -9.27 61.26
#